data_AF-A0A949J1B5-F1
#
_entry.id   AF-A0A949J1B5-F1
#
_cell.length_a   1.000
_cell.length_b   1.000
_cell.length_c   1.000
_cell.angle_alpha   90.00
_cell.angle_beta   90.00
_cell.angle_gamma   90.00
#
_symmetry.space_group_name_H-M   'P 1'
#
loop_
_entity.id
_entity.type
_entity.pdbx_description
1 polymer ?
#
loop_
_entity_poly.entity_id
_entity_poly.type
_entity_poly.pdbx_seq_one_letter_code
_entity_poly.pdbx_strand_id
1 'polypeptide(L)'
;MRGSLLLEHLFLGCLAAAFFIAPSVAARADTGRVTRTAAAVDPVTLQGQGMTIRLWGIRPVMSPVLELKALDLMDRLIGGAPVTCQEVGGTPVYTVARCAAADGEDIGLALLGRGYVVLDRRQDVGSVPAYMEAERSARHNAAGIWRQVVSRGKGMSQGLRAFLDVLPAGAVLLMVLVMHFRLKGLETQQREEYAQSRDKEDRLTARERHVLASTLEGELRGNKNRIEAFLTIYGEMLESLKSTTETPKYKQAGDIVQKHPSLSKAVFEASVGKLSLLDMKLAARLSKLYAALPAEQEYINIAPDVPLESAVALVEKVIRDAEALRPPLTEAIAALENAMGNSRTEIAA
;
A
#
# COMPACT_ATOMS: atom_id res chain seq x y z
N MET A 1 -39.20 -26.90 42.55
CA MET A 1 -40.00 -25.72 42.13
C MET A 1 -40.31 -25.94 40.65
N ARG A 2 -41.56 -26.22 40.22
CA ARG A 2 -42.63 -25.25 39.84
C ARG A 2 -42.05 -24.11 38.96
N GLY A 3 -42.50 -23.76 37.75
CA GLY A 3 -43.61 -24.20 36.84
C GLY A 3 -44.01 -22.98 35.95
N SER A 4 -44.61 -23.05 34.75
CA SER A 4 -45.10 -24.15 33.89
C SER A 4 -45.16 -23.67 32.43
N LEU A 5 -44.87 -24.51 31.42
CA LEU A 5 -45.81 -25.08 30.43
C LEU A 5 -47.09 -24.28 30.08
N LEU A 6 -47.14 -23.85 28.81
CA LEU A 6 -48.22 -23.98 27.79
C LEU A 6 -49.68 -23.50 28.03
N LEU A 7 -50.19 -22.92 26.93
CA LEU A 7 -51.50 -23.12 26.28
C LEU A 7 -52.65 -22.09 26.47
N GLU A 8 -53.44 -21.97 25.39
CA GLU A 8 -54.82 -21.43 25.30
C GLU A 8 -55.01 -19.90 25.45
N HIS A 9 -55.98 -19.24 24.77
CA HIS A 9 -56.69 -19.49 23.50
C HIS A 9 -57.43 -18.19 23.08
N LEU A 10 -58.03 -18.19 21.88
CA LEU A 10 -59.17 -17.35 21.45
C LEU A 10 -59.14 -15.83 21.77
N PHE A 11 -59.02 -15.00 20.72
CA PHE A 11 -60.02 -13.96 20.49
C PHE A 11 -60.37 -13.83 19.01
N LEU A 12 -61.58 -14.27 18.68
CA LEU A 12 -62.18 -14.21 17.34
C LEU A 12 -62.80 -12.82 17.14
N GLY A 13 -62.08 -11.91 16.48
CA GLY A 13 -62.50 -10.53 16.26
C GLY A 13 -62.86 -10.25 14.80
N CYS A 14 -64.05 -10.67 14.36
CA CYS A 14 -64.54 -10.37 13.02
C CYS A 14 -65.06 -8.93 12.97
N LEU A 15 -64.44 -8.04 12.18
CA LEU A 15 -65.03 -6.73 11.88
C LEU A 15 -64.71 -6.28 10.46
N ALA A 16 -65.76 -5.81 9.78
CA ALA A 16 -65.80 -5.68 8.33
C ALA A 16 -65.19 -4.36 7.81
N ALA A 17 -64.60 -4.47 6.61
CA ALA A 17 -64.69 -3.53 5.50
C ALA A 17 -64.74 -2.00 5.78
N ALA A 18 -63.62 -1.33 5.52
CA ALA A 18 -63.60 -0.01 4.88
C ALA A 18 -62.30 0.19 4.09
N PHE A 19 -62.25 -0.33 2.86
CA PHE A 19 -61.10 -0.17 1.96
C PHE A 19 -61.09 1.25 1.37
N PHE A 20 -60.65 2.25 2.15
CA PHE A 20 -60.31 3.56 1.60
C PHE A 20 -59.00 3.45 0.83
N ILE A 21 -59.12 3.24 -0.49
CA ILE A 21 -58.01 3.38 -1.42
C ILE A 21 -57.68 4.87 -1.52
N ALA A 22 -56.86 5.35 -0.58
CA ALA A 22 -56.13 6.58 -0.80
C ALA A 22 -55.20 6.37 -2.01
N PRO A 23 -55.17 7.28 -3.00
CA PRO A 23 -54.17 7.21 -4.05
C PRO A 23 -52.81 7.50 -3.41
N SER A 24 -52.08 6.42 -3.11
CA SER A 24 -50.67 6.48 -2.76
C SER A 24 -49.93 7.10 -3.95
N VAL A 25 -49.78 8.42 -3.93
CA VAL A 25 -48.84 9.13 -4.79
C VAL A 25 -47.49 8.55 -4.44
N ALA A 26 -47.03 7.62 -5.29
CA ALA A 26 -45.75 6.98 -5.13
C ALA A 26 -44.69 8.07 -5.22
N ALA A 27 -44.21 8.51 -4.05
CA ALA A 27 -43.02 9.33 -3.93
C ALA A 27 -41.88 8.51 -4.54
N ARG A 28 -41.64 8.77 -5.82
CA ARG A 28 -40.61 8.12 -6.63
C ARG A 28 -39.30 8.51 -5.99
N ALA A 29 -38.76 7.63 -5.15
CA ALA A 29 -37.53 7.88 -4.42
C ALA A 29 -36.46 8.32 -5.44
N ASP A 30 -35.91 9.50 -5.25
CA ASP A 30 -34.91 10.10 -6.16
C ASP A 30 -33.55 9.47 -5.85
N THR A 31 -33.44 8.15 -6.10
CA THR A 31 -32.40 7.22 -5.60
C THR A 31 -31.01 7.43 -6.22
N GLY A 32 -30.69 8.63 -6.70
CA GLY A 32 -29.43 8.93 -7.37
C GLY A 32 -28.76 10.24 -6.98
N ARG A 33 -29.39 11.10 -6.16
CA ARG A 33 -28.80 12.41 -5.79
C ARG A 33 -28.17 12.37 -4.41
N VAL A 34 -26.90 12.77 -4.34
CA VAL A 34 -26.09 12.82 -3.13
C VAL A 34 -25.46 14.20 -3.00
N THR A 35 -25.83 14.94 -1.97
CA THR A 35 -25.28 16.27 -1.66
C THR A 35 -24.25 16.16 -0.54
N ARG A 36 -22.98 16.48 -0.81
CA ARG A 36 -21.86 16.34 0.14
C ARG A 36 -20.79 17.40 -0.07
N THR A 37 -20.04 17.71 0.98
CA THR A 37 -18.77 18.45 0.84
C THR A 37 -17.73 17.56 0.17
N ALA A 38 -17.06 18.09 -0.85
CA ALA A 38 -15.98 17.42 -1.58
C ALA A 38 -14.89 18.42 -1.95
N ALA A 39 -13.67 17.94 -2.19
CA ALA A 39 -12.54 18.72 -2.69
C ALA A 39 -12.05 18.15 -4.03
N ALA A 40 -11.47 18.99 -4.88
CA ALA A 40 -10.83 18.54 -6.11
C ALA A 40 -9.51 17.81 -5.80
N VAL A 41 -9.31 16.63 -6.38
CA VAL A 41 -8.04 15.88 -6.30
C VAL A 41 -7.29 15.95 -7.62
N ASP A 42 -8.01 15.85 -8.73
CA ASP A 42 -7.51 16.02 -10.10
C ASP A 42 -8.59 16.69 -10.98
N PRO A 43 -8.29 17.09 -12.23
CA PRO A 43 -9.22 17.79 -13.13
C PRO A 43 -10.56 17.09 -13.43
N VAL A 44 -10.73 15.82 -13.07
CA VAL A 44 -11.95 15.04 -13.26
C VAL A 44 -12.38 14.26 -12.00
N THR A 45 -11.70 14.41 -10.87
CA THR A 45 -11.96 13.64 -9.65
C THR A 45 -12.16 14.53 -8.43
N LEU A 46 -13.28 14.31 -7.74
CA LEU A 46 -13.61 14.87 -6.44
C LEU A 46 -13.45 13.80 -5.35
N GLN A 47 -13.05 14.21 -4.15
CA GLN A 47 -13.01 13.34 -2.97
C GLN A 47 -13.80 13.96 -1.82
N GLY A 48 -14.68 13.18 -1.19
CA GLY A 48 -15.52 13.64 -0.09
C GLY A 48 -16.02 12.49 0.78
N GLN A 49 -15.91 12.63 2.10
CA GLN A 49 -16.41 11.66 3.09
C GLN A 49 -15.97 10.21 2.83
N GLY A 50 -14.69 10.00 2.49
CA GLY A 50 -14.13 8.67 2.22
C GLY A 50 -14.49 8.07 0.85
N MET A 51 -15.21 8.80 0.00
CA MET A 51 -15.61 8.36 -1.34
C MET A 51 -14.89 9.16 -2.42
N THR A 52 -14.45 8.46 -3.47
CA THR A 52 -13.85 9.05 -4.68
C THR A 52 -14.92 9.13 -5.77
N ILE A 53 -15.18 10.33 -6.28
CA ILE A 53 -16.20 10.61 -7.29
C ILE A 53 -15.50 11.10 -8.55
N ARG A 54 -15.65 10.35 -9.64
CA ARG A 54 -15.17 10.74 -10.97
C ARG A 54 -16.29 11.44 -11.74
N LEU A 55 -15.99 12.61 -12.28
CA LEU A 55 -16.92 13.40 -13.09
C LEU A 55 -17.24 12.67 -14.40
N TRP A 56 -18.54 12.46 -14.62
CA TRP A 56 -19.07 11.80 -15.82
C TRP A 56 -18.91 12.67 -17.07
N GLY A 57 -18.75 12.03 -18.23
CA GLY A 57 -18.73 12.64 -19.56
C GLY A 57 -17.43 13.35 -19.98
N ILE A 58 -16.46 13.48 -19.07
CA ILE A 58 -15.19 14.19 -19.29
C ILE A 58 -13.96 13.33 -19.02
N ARG A 59 -12.83 13.70 -19.64
CA ARG A 59 -11.51 13.11 -19.37
C ARG A 59 -10.42 14.20 -19.34
N PRO A 60 -9.36 14.01 -18.54
CA PRO A 60 -8.30 15.00 -18.41
C PRO A 60 -7.46 15.09 -19.69
N VAL A 61 -6.81 16.23 -19.86
CA VAL A 61 -5.81 16.48 -20.91
C VAL A 61 -4.43 16.34 -20.29
N MET A 62 -3.51 15.65 -20.97
CA MET A 62 -2.11 15.54 -20.53
C MET A 62 -1.37 16.87 -20.74
N SER A 63 -1.63 17.85 -19.88
CA SER A 63 -0.95 19.15 -19.86
C SER A 63 -0.97 19.75 -18.46
N PRO A 64 0.16 19.76 -17.72
CA PRO A 64 0.20 20.25 -16.34
C PRO A 64 -0.32 21.68 -16.16
N VAL A 65 -0.17 22.53 -17.17
CA VAL A 65 -0.65 23.93 -17.16
C VAL A 65 -2.18 24.04 -17.30
N LEU A 66 -2.83 23.07 -17.95
CA LEU A 66 -4.30 23.02 -18.03
C LEU A 66 -4.89 22.31 -16.80
N GLU A 67 -4.19 21.32 -16.27
CA GLU A 67 -4.53 20.62 -15.04
C GLU A 67 -4.61 21.56 -13.83
N LEU A 68 -3.58 22.38 -13.60
CA LEU A 68 -3.60 23.40 -12.54
C LEU A 68 -4.74 24.43 -12.71
N LYS A 69 -5.13 24.75 -13.96
CA LYS A 69 -6.25 25.67 -14.25
C LYS A 69 -7.62 25.00 -14.10
N ALA A 70 -7.70 23.68 -14.30
CA ALA A 70 -8.90 22.91 -13.99
C ALA A 70 -9.15 22.87 -12.48
N LEU A 71 -8.10 22.59 -11.69
CA LEU A 71 -8.17 22.60 -10.23
C LEU A 71 -8.56 23.98 -9.69
N ASP A 72 -7.89 25.06 -10.11
CA ASP A 72 -8.24 26.43 -9.74
C ASP A 72 -9.68 26.82 -10.13
N LEU A 73 -10.24 26.29 -11.22
CA LEU A 73 -11.64 26.48 -11.56
C LEU A 73 -12.58 25.66 -10.65
N MET A 74 -12.25 24.39 -10.40
CA MET A 74 -13.04 23.50 -9.54
C MET A 74 -13.10 24.03 -8.10
N ASP A 75 -11.98 24.48 -7.54
CA ASP A 75 -11.94 25.04 -6.19
C ASP A 75 -12.81 26.30 -6.05
N ARG A 76 -12.90 27.12 -7.11
CA ARG A 76 -13.79 28.30 -7.15
C ARG A 76 -15.26 27.93 -7.29
N LEU A 77 -15.60 26.94 -8.13
CA LEU A 77 -16.97 26.45 -8.31
C LEU A 77 -17.49 25.74 -7.06
N ILE A 78 -16.64 24.96 -6.39
CA ILE A 78 -16.98 24.26 -5.16
C ILE A 78 -17.03 25.25 -3.99
N GLY A 79 -16.03 26.13 -3.84
CA GLY A 79 -16.00 27.17 -2.80
C GLY A 79 -16.07 26.66 -1.35
N GLY A 80 -15.75 25.38 -1.12
CA GLY A 80 -16.00 24.67 0.15
C GLY A 80 -17.48 24.34 0.43
N ALA A 81 -18.39 24.72 -0.45
CA ALA A 81 -19.82 24.42 -0.35
C ALA A 81 -20.11 22.96 -0.74
N PRO A 82 -21.27 22.39 -0.32
CA PRO A 82 -21.64 21.04 -0.71
C PRO A 82 -22.01 20.98 -2.21
N VAL A 83 -21.40 20.02 -2.92
CA VAL A 83 -21.76 19.69 -4.30
C VAL A 83 -22.90 18.69 -4.32
N THR A 84 -23.78 18.80 -5.33
CA THR A 84 -24.87 17.84 -5.55
C THR A 84 -24.52 16.96 -6.73
N CYS A 85 -24.24 15.68 -6.45
CA CYS A 85 -23.86 14.69 -7.45
C CYS A 85 -25.02 13.74 -7.75
N GLN A 86 -25.36 13.59 -9.04
CA GLN A 86 -26.25 12.54 -9.53
C GLN A 86 -25.42 11.35 -10.02
N GLU A 87 -25.54 10.20 -9.36
CA GLU A 87 -24.84 8.97 -9.73
C GLU A 87 -25.33 8.44 -11.10
N VAL A 88 -24.38 8.04 -11.95
CA VAL A 88 -24.64 7.46 -13.28
C VAL A 88 -24.13 6.01 -13.37
N GLY A 89 -23.17 5.64 -12.52
CA GLY A 89 -22.63 4.29 -12.38
C GLY A 89 -21.35 4.31 -11.55
N GLY A 90 -20.57 3.23 -11.58
CA GLY A 90 -19.29 3.21 -10.87
C GLY A 90 -18.66 1.84 -10.75
N THR A 91 -17.65 1.76 -9.89
CA THR A 91 -17.01 0.52 -9.42
C THR A 91 -16.94 0.58 -7.88
N PRO A 92 -16.63 -0.52 -7.18
CA PRO A 92 -16.45 -0.49 -5.73
C PRO A 92 -15.35 0.47 -5.22
N VAL A 93 -14.47 0.96 -6.12
CA VAL A 93 -13.35 1.85 -5.79
C VAL A 93 -13.68 3.33 -6.04
N TYR A 94 -14.58 3.63 -6.98
CA TYR A 94 -14.99 5.00 -7.31
C TYR A 94 -16.38 5.05 -7.95
N THR A 95 -17.15 6.07 -7.57
CA THR A 95 -18.45 6.39 -8.18
C THR A 95 -18.24 7.29 -9.39
N VAL A 96 -19.05 7.13 -10.44
CA VAL A 96 -19.10 8.02 -11.60
C VAL A 96 -20.39 8.82 -11.56
N ALA A 97 -20.29 10.15 -11.44
CA ALA A 97 -21.44 11.02 -11.21
C ALA A 97 -21.36 12.33 -12.00
N ARG A 98 -22.53 12.93 -12.25
CA ARG A 98 -22.66 14.30 -12.72
C ARG A 98 -22.82 15.22 -11.50
N CYS A 99 -21.86 16.09 -11.24
CA CYS A 99 -21.86 16.96 -10.06
C CYS A 99 -22.10 18.42 -10.44
N ALA A 100 -23.03 19.05 -9.72
CA ALA A 100 -23.27 20.48 -9.77
C ALA A 100 -22.73 21.16 -8.50
N ALA A 101 -22.27 22.41 -8.67
CA ALA A 101 -21.93 23.32 -7.59
C ALA A 101 -23.18 23.77 -6.81
N ALA A 102 -22.98 24.53 -5.73
CA ALA A 102 -24.07 24.96 -4.85
C ALA A 102 -25.07 25.95 -5.49
N ASP A 103 -24.66 26.62 -6.56
CA ASP A 103 -25.49 27.48 -7.42
C ASP A 103 -26.23 26.71 -8.54
N GLY A 104 -25.93 25.42 -8.70
CA GLY A 104 -26.46 24.56 -9.76
C GLY A 104 -25.62 24.49 -11.04
N GLU A 105 -24.45 25.15 -11.13
CA GLU A 105 -23.58 25.03 -12.31
C GLU A 105 -22.98 23.61 -12.40
N ASP A 106 -23.16 22.93 -13.55
CA ASP A 106 -22.58 21.61 -13.83
C ASP A 106 -21.06 21.74 -14.01
N ILE A 107 -20.30 21.17 -13.06
CA ILE A 107 -18.84 21.33 -12.97
C ILE A 107 -18.15 20.78 -14.24
N GLY A 108 -18.67 19.68 -14.80
CA GLY A 108 -18.13 19.07 -16.00
C GLY A 108 -18.38 19.93 -17.24
N LEU A 109 -19.56 20.55 -17.32
CA LEU A 109 -19.91 21.50 -18.38
C LEU A 109 -19.02 22.76 -18.34
N ALA A 110 -18.78 23.31 -17.14
CA ALA A 110 -17.92 24.48 -16.94
C ALA A 110 -16.47 24.21 -17.39
N LEU A 111 -15.91 23.06 -17.00
CA LEU A 111 -14.57 22.61 -17.41
C LEU A 111 -14.44 22.42 -18.93
N LEU A 112 -15.46 21.85 -19.57
CA LEU A 112 -15.52 21.70 -21.04
C LEU A 112 -15.57 23.06 -21.74
N GLY A 113 -16.40 23.99 -21.27
CA GLY A 113 -16.55 25.33 -21.86
C GLY A 113 -15.26 26.16 -21.81
N ARG A 114 -14.39 25.93 -20.82
CA ARG A 114 -13.04 26.55 -20.75
C ARG A 114 -11.97 25.79 -21.54
N GLY A 115 -12.26 24.58 -22.03
CA GLY A 115 -11.33 23.74 -22.78
C GLY A 115 -10.20 23.15 -21.94
N TYR A 116 -10.40 22.97 -20.63
CA TYR A 116 -9.41 22.37 -19.72
C TYR A 116 -9.46 20.84 -19.73
N VAL A 117 -10.66 20.29 -19.93
CA VAL A 117 -10.93 18.87 -20.17
C VAL A 117 -11.47 18.67 -21.59
N VAL A 118 -11.59 17.42 -22.03
CA VAL A 118 -12.21 17.06 -23.31
C VAL A 118 -13.26 15.97 -23.10
N LEU A 119 -14.16 15.80 -24.07
CA LEU A 119 -15.27 14.86 -23.98
C LEU A 119 -14.78 13.40 -23.92
N ASP A 120 -15.31 12.61 -22.99
CA ASP A 120 -15.05 11.16 -22.95
C ASP A 120 -16.06 10.39 -23.80
N ARG A 121 -15.71 10.21 -25.08
CA ARG A 121 -16.53 9.50 -26.08
C ARG A 121 -16.71 7.99 -25.81
N ARG A 122 -16.13 7.46 -24.74
CA ARG A 122 -16.37 6.07 -24.28
C ARG A 122 -17.66 5.95 -23.45
N GLN A 123 -18.18 7.08 -22.97
CA GLN A 123 -19.42 7.17 -22.20
C GLN A 123 -20.55 7.59 -23.15
N ASP A 124 -21.82 7.30 -22.81
CA ASP A 124 -22.97 7.72 -23.63
C ASP A 124 -23.29 9.22 -23.44
N VAL A 125 -22.40 10.07 -23.97
CA VAL A 125 -22.56 11.53 -23.89
C VAL A 125 -23.64 12.06 -24.85
N GLY A 126 -24.24 11.19 -25.69
CA GLY A 126 -25.43 11.52 -26.47
C GLY A 126 -26.62 11.90 -25.59
N SER A 127 -26.67 11.37 -24.36
CA SER A 127 -27.68 11.69 -23.34
C SER A 127 -27.63 13.13 -22.81
N VAL A 128 -26.53 13.88 -22.99
CA VAL A 128 -26.36 15.26 -22.49
C VAL A 128 -25.81 16.19 -23.59
N PRO A 129 -26.66 16.70 -24.51
CA PRO A 129 -26.20 17.49 -25.66
C PRO A 129 -25.47 18.79 -25.29
N ALA A 130 -25.70 19.33 -24.10
CA ALA A 130 -24.99 20.52 -23.60
C ALA A 130 -23.46 20.33 -23.55
N TYR A 131 -22.97 19.13 -23.20
CA TYR A 131 -21.53 18.85 -23.13
C TYR A 131 -20.86 18.92 -24.50
N MET A 132 -21.54 18.42 -25.55
CA MET A 132 -21.05 18.53 -26.93
C MET A 132 -20.98 19.98 -27.38
N GLU A 133 -21.98 20.80 -27.03
CA GLU A 133 -22.01 22.21 -27.42
C GLU A 133 -20.95 23.03 -26.67
N ALA A 134 -20.69 22.72 -25.39
CA ALA A 134 -19.58 23.32 -24.63
C ALA A 134 -18.22 23.00 -25.25
N GLU A 135 -17.95 21.73 -25.65
CA GLU A 135 -16.69 21.37 -26.33
C GLU A 135 -16.56 22.07 -27.70
N ARG A 136 -17.65 22.16 -28.49
CA ARG A 136 -17.67 22.88 -29.77
C ARG A 136 -17.38 24.36 -29.59
N SER A 137 -18.03 25.01 -28.62
CA SER A 137 -17.83 26.43 -28.29
C SER A 137 -16.39 26.69 -27.85
N ALA A 138 -15.85 25.87 -26.93
CA ALA A 138 -14.46 25.95 -26.51
C ALA A 138 -13.48 25.79 -27.69
N ARG A 139 -13.78 24.89 -28.64
CA ARG A 139 -12.99 24.68 -29.85
C ARG A 139 -13.07 25.86 -30.82
N HIS A 140 -14.26 26.41 -31.05
CA HIS A 140 -14.47 27.58 -31.92
C HIS A 140 -13.72 28.81 -31.38
N ASN A 141 -13.83 29.04 -30.07
CA ASN A 141 -13.20 30.15 -29.36
C ASN A 141 -11.70 29.94 -29.06
N ALA A 142 -11.10 28.82 -29.52
CA ALA A 142 -9.72 28.46 -29.25
C ALA A 142 -9.33 28.53 -27.75
N ALA A 143 -10.24 28.07 -26.88
CA ALA A 143 -10.08 28.03 -25.43
C ALA A 143 -9.24 26.82 -24.97
N GLY A 144 -8.53 26.97 -23.86
CA GLY A 144 -7.74 25.90 -23.24
C GLY A 144 -6.83 25.15 -24.22
N ILE A 145 -6.99 23.82 -24.31
CA ILE A 145 -6.25 22.94 -25.23
C ILE A 145 -6.40 23.35 -26.70
N TRP A 146 -7.58 23.83 -27.11
CA TRP A 146 -7.91 24.08 -28.51
C TRP A 146 -7.07 25.21 -29.13
N ARG A 147 -6.53 26.12 -28.30
CA ARG A 147 -5.58 27.15 -28.73
C ARG A 147 -4.37 26.57 -29.46
N GLN A 148 -3.85 25.46 -28.96
CA GLN A 148 -2.66 24.80 -29.52
C GLN A 148 -2.99 24.03 -30.81
N VAL A 149 -4.21 23.52 -30.93
CA VAL A 149 -4.68 22.80 -32.13
C VAL A 149 -4.91 23.79 -33.28
N VAL A 150 -5.53 24.93 -33.01
CA VAL A 150 -5.82 25.96 -34.02
C VAL A 150 -4.56 26.69 -34.48
N SER A 151 -3.62 27.01 -33.58
CA SER A 151 -2.38 27.70 -33.95
C SER A 151 -1.48 26.87 -34.88
N ARG A 152 -1.43 25.55 -34.66
CA ARG A 152 -0.61 24.61 -35.47
C ARG A 152 -1.07 24.51 -36.94
N GLY A 153 -2.31 24.91 -37.25
CA GLY A 153 -2.86 24.89 -38.60
C GLY A 153 -2.70 26.20 -39.40
N LYS A 154 -2.25 27.30 -38.78
CA LYS A 154 -2.24 28.64 -39.39
C LYS A 154 -0.87 29.10 -39.92
N GLY A 155 0.10 28.19 -40.03
CA GLY A 155 1.52 28.51 -40.26
C GLY A 155 2.22 27.64 -41.30
N MET A 156 1.66 27.48 -42.51
CA MET A 156 2.46 27.10 -43.68
C MET A 156 2.30 28.18 -44.75
N SER A 157 3.35 28.99 -44.91
CA SER A 157 3.34 30.15 -45.79
C SER A 157 3.22 29.74 -47.26
N GLN A 158 2.59 30.60 -48.06
CA GLN A 158 2.25 30.32 -49.45
C GLN A 158 3.49 30.04 -50.33
N GLY A 159 4.66 30.56 -49.94
CA GLY A 159 5.94 30.28 -50.61
C GLY A 159 6.45 28.84 -50.45
N LEU A 160 6.05 28.09 -49.42
CA LEU A 160 6.51 26.71 -49.24
C LEU A 160 5.88 25.74 -50.26
N ARG A 161 4.73 26.10 -50.85
CA ARG A 161 4.07 25.28 -51.88
C ARG A 161 4.83 25.27 -53.21
N ALA A 162 5.50 26.37 -53.57
CA ALA A 162 6.29 26.45 -54.80
C ALA A 162 7.59 25.61 -54.74
N PHE A 163 8.06 25.22 -53.55
CA PHE A 163 9.25 24.39 -53.38
C PHE A 163 8.97 22.87 -53.47
N LEU A 164 7.69 22.46 -53.44
CA LEU A 164 7.29 21.06 -53.33
C LEU A 164 7.27 20.31 -54.67
N ASP A 165 7.13 21.02 -55.80
CA ASP A 165 7.03 20.40 -57.13
C ASP A 165 8.39 19.97 -57.72
N VAL A 166 9.52 20.31 -57.07
CA VAL A 166 10.87 20.11 -57.63
C VAL A 166 11.67 18.98 -56.94
N LEU A 167 11.30 18.56 -55.73
CA LEU A 167 12.20 17.75 -54.86
C LEU A 167 11.56 16.55 -54.15
N PRO A 168 10.95 15.57 -54.86
CA PRO A 168 10.59 14.28 -54.26
C PRO A 168 11.81 13.56 -53.65
N ALA A 169 12.99 13.66 -54.29
CA ALA A 169 14.25 13.12 -53.75
C ALA A 169 14.74 13.88 -52.50
N GLY A 170 14.57 15.21 -52.46
CA GLY A 170 14.96 16.04 -51.32
C GLY A 170 14.10 15.79 -50.08
N ALA A 171 12.79 15.57 -50.27
CA ALA A 171 11.87 15.22 -49.19
C ALA A 171 12.24 13.89 -48.52
N VAL A 172 12.64 12.87 -49.31
CA VAL A 172 13.11 11.58 -48.78
C VAL A 172 14.41 11.75 -48.01
N LEU A 173 15.39 12.50 -48.53
CA LEU A 173 16.66 12.74 -47.85
C LEU A 173 16.48 13.51 -46.53
N LEU A 174 15.58 14.51 -46.51
CA LEU A 174 15.21 15.24 -45.30
C LEU A 174 14.51 14.32 -44.28
N MET A 175 13.60 13.44 -44.72
CA MET A 175 12.96 12.42 -43.88
C MET A 175 14.00 11.49 -43.23
N VAL A 176 14.94 10.95 -44.01
CA VAL A 176 16.01 10.07 -43.49
C VAL A 176 16.88 10.80 -42.48
N LEU A 177 17.25 12.07 -42.76
CA LEU A 177 18.06 12.88 -41.85
C LEU A 177 17.32 13.20 -40.53
N VAL A 178 16.05 13.62 -40.60
CA VAL A 178 15.21 13.86 -39.41
C VAL A 178 15.00 12.56 -38.63
N MET A 179 14.77 11.44 -39.30
CA MET A 179 14.64 10.12 -38.66
C MET A 179 15.94 9.70 -37.97
N HIS A 180 17.10 9.92 -38.59
CA HIS A 180 18.41 9.65 -38.00
C HIS A 180 18.65 10.46 -36.71
N PHE A 181 18.36 11.76 -36.71
CA PHE A 181 18.46 12.59 -35.51
C PHE A 181 17.44 12.20 -34.43
N ARG A 182 16.21 11.81 -34.82
CA ARG A 182 15.18 11.33 -33.88
C ARG A 182 15.55 9.99 -33.25
N LEU A 183 16.04 9.03 -34.04
CA LEU A 183 16.46 7.71 -33.56
C LEU A 183 17.63 7.85 -32.57
N LYS A 184 18.65 8.66 -32.89
CA LYS A 184 19.75 8.96 -31.94
C LYS A 184 19.25 9.57 -30.63
N GLY A 185 18.29 10.50 -30.69
CA GLY A 185 17.68 11.08 -29.49
C GLY A 185 16.87 10.08 -28.66
N LEU A 186 16.20 9.12 -29.31
CA LEU A 186 15.49 8.03 -28.64
C LEU A 186 16.45 7.03 -28.00
N GLU A 187 17.57 6.69 -28.66
CA GLU A 187 18.61 5.83 -28.07
C GLU A 187 19.23 6.46 -26.80
N THR A 188 19.51 7.77 -26.80
CA THR A 188 19.99 8.46 -25.59
C THR A 188 18.94 8.47 -24.49
N GLN A 189 17.68 8.82 -24.82
CA GLN A 189 16.59 8.85 -23.84
C GLN A 189 16.34 7.46 -23.23
N GLN A 190 16.32 6.40 -24.05
CA GLN A 190 16.18 5.03 -23.55
C GLN A 190 17.33 4.64 -22.62
N ARG A 191 18.58 4.98 -22.95
CA ARG A 191 19.73 4.71 -22.07
C ARG A 191 19.62 5.44 -20.74
N GLU A 192 19.19 6.69 -20.74
CA GLU A 192 18.94 7.47 -19.51
C GLU A 192 17.79 6.89 -18.68
N GLU A 193 16.68 6.49 -19.31
CA GLU A 193 15.55 5.84 -18.63
C GLU A 193 15.94 4.47 -18.04
N TYR A 194 16.70 3.65 -18.77
CA TYR A 194 17.22 2.38 -18.27
C TYR A 194 18.22 2.56 -17.12
N ALA A 195 19.11 3.56 -17.20
CA ALA A 195 20.03 3.90 -16.11
C ALA A 195 19.26 4.33 -14.85
N GLN A 196 18.33 5.29 -14.98
CA GLN A 196 17.49 5.73 -13.87
C GLN A 196 16.62 4.61 -13.30
N SER A 197 16.19 3.65 -14.11
CA SER A 197 15.43 2.49 -13.63
C SER A 197 16.30 1.56 -12.79
N ARG A 198 17.54 1.28 -13.24
CA ARG A 198 18.52 0.48 -12.48
C ARG A 198 18.91 1.16 -11.17
N ASP A 199 19.26 2.45 -11.20
CA ASP A 199 19.59 3.22 -9.99
C ASP A 199 18.46 3.18 -8.95
N LYS A 200 17.20 3.14 -9.38
CA LYS A 200 16.03 2.97 -8.49
C LYS A 200 15.92 1.55 -7.95
N GLU A 201 16.10 0.53 -8.80
CA GLU A 201 16.07 -0.89 -8.42
C GLU A 201 17.17 -1.23 -7.40
N ASP A 202 18.40 -0.75 -7.65
CA ASP A 202 19.56 -0.92 -6.75
C ASP A 202 19.31 -0.23 -5.40
N ARG A 203 18.77 1.00 -5.41
CA ARG A 203 18.41 1.74 -4.19
C ARG A 203 17.27 1.09 -3.39
N LEU A 204 16.30 0.48 -4.07
CA LEU A 204 15.24 -0.30 -3.40
C LEU A 204 15.81 -1.58 -2.79
N THR A 205 16.64 -2.30 -3.55
CA THR A 205 17.31 -3.53 -3.10
C THR A 205 18.21 -3.27 -1.88
N ALA A 206 18.99 -2.17 -1.88
CA ALA A 206 19.82 -1.77 -0.74
C ALA A 206 18.97 -1.44 0.52
N ARG A 207 17.80 -0.82 0.35
CA ARG A 207 16.85 -0.56 1.45
C ARG A 207 16.23 -1.86 1.98
N GLU A 208 15.81 -2.77 1.11
CA GLU A 208 15.28 -4.07 1.51
C GLU A 208 16.33 -4.89 2.27
N ARG A 209 17.58 -4.92 1.77
CA ARG A 209 18.72 -5.54 2.45
C ARG A 209 18.94 -4.95 3.85
N HIS A 210 18.86 -3.63 3.99
CA HIS A 210 19.04 -2.96 5.29
C HIS A 210 17.91 -3.30 6.28
N VAL A 211 16.65 -3.25 5.84
CA VAL A 211 15.48 -3.61 6.67
C VAL A 211 15.55 -5.08 7.09
N LEU A 212 15.87 -5.98 6.17
CA LEU A 212 16.05 -7.40 6.47
C LEU A 212 17.13 -7.63 7.53
N ALA A 213 18.32 -7.04 7.34
CA ALA A 213 19.44 -7.19 8.26
C ALA A 213 19.11 -6.66 9.66
N SER A 214 18.48 -5.47 9.76
CA SER A 214 18.09 -4.88 11.04
C SER A 214 17.00 -5.69 11.76
N THR A 215 16.04 -6.28 11.01
CA THR A 215 14.98 -7.10 11.63
C THR A 215 15.55 -8.42 12.17
N LEU A 216 16.48 -9.06 11.43
CA LEU A 216 17.19 -10.26 11.88
C LEU A 216 18.11 -9.98 13.08
N GLU A 217 18.83 -8.85 13.07
CA GLU A 217 19.63 -8.41 14.22
C GLU A 217 18.76 -8.21 15.47
N GLY A 218 17.57 -7.61 15.32
CA GLY A 218 16.60 -7.44 16.40
C GLY A 218 16.15 -8.79 17.00
N GLU A 219 15.83 -9.78 16.18
CA GLU A 219 15.50 -11.13 16.68
C GLU A 219 16.69 -11.79 17.39
N LEU A 220 17.90 -11.71 16.82
CA LEU A 220 19.10 -12.30 17.41
C LEU A 220 19.49 -11.63 18.74
N ARG A 221 19.38 -10.31 18.86
CA ARG A 221 19.54 -9.60 20.15
C ARG A 221 18.47 -10.01 21.16
N GLY A 222 17.22 -10.13 20.73
CA GLY A 222 16.14 -10.65 21.57
C GLY A 222 16.45 -12.06 22.10
N ASN A 223 16.92 -12.95 21.23
CA ASN A 223 17.33 -14.30 21.58
C ASN A 223 18.54 -14.33 22.52
N LYS A 224 19.56 -13.49 22.29
CA LYS A 224 20.72 -13.33 23.18
C LYS A 224 20.27 -12.91 24.59
N ASN A 225 19.42 -11.89 24.71
CA ASN A 225 18.93 -11.40 26.00
C ASN A 225 18.14 -12.49 26.74
N ARG A 226 17.38 -13.33 26.03
CA ARG A 226 16.66 -14.48 26.62
C ARG A 226 17.62 -15.55 27.14
N ILE A 227 18.74 -15.82 26.45
CA ILE A 227 19.78 -16.74 26.92
C ILE A 227 20.46 -16.17 28.18
N GLU A 228 20.76 -14.87 28.20
CA GLU A 228 21.39 -14.24 29.36
C GLU A 228 20.47 -14.27 30.58
N ALA A 229 19.18 -13.94 30.42
CA ALA A 229 18.19 -14.07 31.50
C ALA A 229 18.00 -15.53 31.98
N PHE A 230 17.99 -16.49 31.05
CA PHE A 230 17.90 -17.92 31.37
C PHE A 230 19.11 -18.40 32.19
N LEU A 231 20.32 -17.98 31.81
CA LEU A 231 21.55 -18.30 32.53
C LEU A 231 21.60 -17.67 33.93
N THR A 232 21.08 -16.45 34.11
CA THR A 232 20.92 -15.85 35.43
C THR A 232 19.98 -16.66 36.32
N ILE A 233 18.76 -16.94 35.84
CA ILE A 233 17.73 -17.67 36.62
C ILE A 233 18.23 -19.07 37.02
N TYR A 234 18.77 -19.84 36.06
CA TYR A 234 19.26 -21.18 36.35
C TYR A 234 20.60 -21.18 37.12
N GLY A 235 21.42 -20.14 36.98
CA GLY A 235 22.61 -19.92 37.81
C GLY A 235 22.24 -19.74 39.28
N GLU A 236 21.32 -18.83 39.60
CA GLU A 236 20.78 -18.64 40.96
C GLU A 236 20.13 -19.92 41.51
N MET A 237 19.39 -20.66 40.66
CA MET A 237 18.85 -21.96 41.03
C MET A 237 19.97 -22.97 41.37
N LEU A 238 21.03 -23.04 40.57
CA LEU A 238 22.15 -23.95 40.80
C LEU A 238 22.92 -23.60 42.09
N GLU A 239 23.13 -22.31 42.37
CA GLU A 239 23.71 -21.86 43.63
C GLU A 239 22.84 -22.25 44.82
N SER A 240 21.52 -22.07 44.73
CA SER A 240 20.56 -22.51 45.75
C SER A 240 20.59 -24.04 45.95
N LEU A 241 20.69 -24.84 44.89
CA LEU A 241 20.81 -26.30 44.98
C LEU A 241 22.14 -26.76 45.63
N LYS A 242 23.21 -25.98 45.49
CA LYS A 242 24.54 -26.28 46.06
C LYS A 242 24.71 -25.78 47.49
N SER A 243 23.85 -24.88 47.97
CA SER A 243 23.90 -24.38 49.34
C SER A 243 23.51 -25.47 50.35
N THR A 244 24.37 -25.68 51.35
CA THR A 244 24.14 -26.66 52.42
C THR A 244 23.30 -26.14 53.59
N THR A 245 22.89 -24.86 53.57
CA THR A 245 22.17 -24.22 54.69
C THR A 245 20.66 -24.49 54.70
N GLU A 246 20.06 -24.83 53.56
CA GLU A 246 18.61 -25.00 53.42
C GLU A 246 18.26 -26.26 52.64
N THR A 247 17.10 -26.87 52.92
CA THR A 247 16.58 -27.97 52.11
C THR A 247 16.10 -27.42 50.75
N PRO A 248 16.61 -27.92 49.61
CA PRO A 248 16.22 -27.43 48.28
C PRO A 248 14.71 -27.45 48.02
N LYS A 249 14.16 -26.39 47.42
CA LYS A 249 12.71 -26.22 47.18
C LYS A 249 12.07 -27.41 46.46
N TYR A 250 12.74 -27.98 45.46
CA TYR A 250 12.25 -29.14 44.71
C TYR A 250 11.99 -30.38 45.57
N LYS A 251 12.66 -30.53 46.72
CA LYS A 251 12.42 -31.63 47.67
C LYS A 251 11.07 -31.57 48.37
N GLN A 252 10.37 -30.43 48.33
CA GLN A 252 9.09 -30.24 49.01
C GLN A 252 7.89 -30.53 48.10
N ALA A 253 7.92 -30.07 46.84
CA ALA A 253 6.79 -30.15 45.91
C ALA A 253 7.15 -30.67 44.50
N GLY A 254 8.43 -30.98 44.25
CA GLY A 254 8.98 -31.11 42.90
C GLY A 254 9.29 -29.75 42.28
N ASP A 255 9.92 -29.76 41.11
CA ASP A 255 10.18 -28.54 40.32
C ASP A 255 10.21 -28.87 38.82
N ILE A 256 10.11 -27.85 37.96
CA ILE A 256 10.06 -28.00 36.49
C ILE A 256 11.15 -27.14 35.85
N VAL A 257 12.15 -27.80 35.27
CA VAL A 257 13.29 -27.15 34.60
C VAL A 257 13.07 -27.13 33.09
N GLN A 258 13.18 -25.96 32.46
CA GLN A 258 13.23 -25.85 31.00
C GLN A 258 14.58 -26.37 30.52
N LYS A 259 14.59 -27.31 29.57
CA LYS A 259 15.82 -27.88 28.99
C LYS A 259 16.60 -26.85 28.17
N HIS A 260 15.90 -25.90 27.56
CA HIS A 260 16.44 -24.91 26.63
C HIS A 260 15.77 -23.54 26.79
N PRO A 261 16.47 -22.43 26.49
CA PRO A 261 15.89 -21.09 26.49
C PRO A 261 14.84 -20.93 25.38
N SER A 262 13.84 -20.08 25.64
CA SER A 262 12.70 -19.85 24.73
C SER A 262 13.06 -18.90 23.57
N LEU A 263 13.69 -19.42 22.52
CA LEU A 263 14.17 -18.63 21.37
C LEU A 263 13.10 -18.44 20.28
N SER A 264 13.11 -17.28 19.62
CA SER A 264 12.28 -16.97 18.45
C SER A 264 12.99 -17.38 17.16
N LYS A 265 12.23 -17.92 16.20
CA LYS A 265 12.65 -18.12 14.80
C LYS A 265 11.76 -17.38 13.80
N ALA A 266 10.71 -16.69 14.27
CA ALA A 266 9.63 -16.17 13.43
C ALA A 266 10.10 -15.16 12.37
N VAL A 267 11.05 -14.28 12.72
CA VAL A 267 11.59 -13.30 11.75
C VAL A 267 12.43 -14.03 10.69
N PHE A 268 13.29 -14.95 11.11
CA PHE A 268 14.10 -15.75 10.19
C PHE A 268 13.24 -16.58 9.24
N GLU A 269 12.26 -17.32 9.76
CA GLU A 269 11.35 -18.17 8.97
C GLU A 269 10.52 -17.37 7.96
N ALA A 270 9.96 -16.22 8.37
CA ALA A 270 9.28 -15.30 7.46
C ALA A 270 10.19 -14.68 6.39
N SER A 271 11.51 -14.73 6.59
CA SER A 271 12.52 -14.07 5.75
C SER A 271 13.40 -15.02 4.95
N VAL A 272 13.24 -16.35 5.04
CA VAL A 272 14.11 -17.34 4.37
C VAL A 272 14.25 -17.06 2.87
N GLY A 273 13.15 -16.77 2.18
CA GLY A 273 13.14 -16.45 0.75
C GLY A 273 13.83 -15.13 0.38
N LYS A 274 14.18 -14.28 1.36
CA LYS A 274 14.87 -12.99 1.17
C LYS A 274 16.35 -13.04 1.59
N LEU A 275 16.83 -14.15 2.15
CA LEU A 275 18.24 -14.28 2.57
C LEU A 275 19.23 -14.14 1.41
N SER A 276 18.79 -14.31 0.16
CA SER A 276 19.56 -14.03 -1.05
C SER A 276 19.93 -12.55 -1.25
N LEU A 277 19.29 -11.62 -0.52
CA LEU A 277 19.65 -10.20 -0.49
C LEU A 277 20.90 -9.94 0.38
N LEU A 278 21.31 -10.90 1.22
CA LEU A 278 22.52 -10.85 2.05
C LEU A 278 23.70 -11.51 1.32
N ASP A 279 24.93 -11.26 1.78
CA ASP A 279 26.09 -12.06 1.35
C ASP A 279 25.80 -13.55 1.59
N MET A 280 26.05 -14.39 0.59
CA MET A 280 25.93 -15.84 0.64
C MET A 280 26.59 -16.45 1.89
N LYS A 281 27.74 -15.93 2.34
CA LYS A 281 28.42 -16.37 3.58
C LYS A 281 27.62 -16.05 4.83
N LEU A 282 26.99 -14.88 4.88
CA LEU A 282 26.14 -14.44 5.99
C LEU A 282 24.83 -15.23 6.00
N ALA A 283 24.17 -15.37 4.85
CA ALA A 283 22.97 -16.20 4.68
C ALA A 283 23.22 -17.64 5.14
N ALA A 284 24.32 -18.27 4.70
CA ALA A 284 24.68 -19.62 5.13
C ALA A 284 24.97 -19.72 6.64
N ARG A 285 25.65 -18.72 7.23
CA ARG A 285 25.90 -18.67 8.68
C ARG A 285 24.60 -18.56 9.48
N LEU A 286 23.69 -17.68 9.07
CA LEU A 286 22.37 -17.52 9.70
C LEU A 286 21.55 -18.80 9.59
N SER A 287 21.44 -19.39 8.40
CA SER A 287 20.72 -20.66 8.21
C SER A 287 21.28 -21.78 9.08
N LYS A 288 22.61 -21.91 9.20
CA LYS A 288 23.24 -22.89 10.08
C LYS A 288 22.94 -22.62 11.56
N LEU A 289 22.95 -21.35 11.99
CA LEU A 289 22.61 -20.96 13.36
C LEU A 289 21.15 -21.33 13.69
N TYR A 290 20.18 -20.88 12.88
CA TYR A 290 18.75 -21.11 13.14
C TYR A 290 18.33 -22.58 13.03
N ALA A 291 19.02 -23.37 12.20
CA ALA A 291 18.86 -24.82 12.15
C ALA A 291 19.38 -25.53 13.41
N ALA A 292 20.41 -24.98 14.08
CA ALA A 292 20.97 -25.51 15.31
C ALA A 292 20.21 -25.05 16.58
N LEU A 293 19.38 -24.01 16.50
CA LEU A 293 18.53 -23.60 17.62
C LEU A 293 17.45 -24.66 17.90
N PRO A 294 17.11 -24.96 19.17
CA PRO A 294 16.00 -25.84 19.51
C PRO A 294 14.67 -25.33 18.92
N ALA A 295 13.80 -26.25 18.51
CA ALA A 295 12.51 -25.92 17.90
C ALA A 295 11.36 -25.86 18.92
N GLU A 296 11.42 -26.67 19.97
CA GLU A 296 10.34 -26.83 20.96
C GLU A 296 10.87 -26.62 22.39
N GLN A 297 9.97 -26.20 23.28
CA GLN A 297 10.26 -26.06 24.70
C GLN A 297 10.08 -27.42 25.39
N GLU A 298 11.18 -28.14 25.58
CA GLU A 298 11.19 -29.34 26.41
C GLU A 298 11.31 -28.96 27.90
N TYR A 299 10.46 -29.57 28.73
CA TYR A 299 10.43 -29.41 30.18
C TYR A 299 10.82 -30.72 30.87
N ILE A 300 11.60 -30.64 31.94
CA ILE A 300 12.05 -31.78 32.74
C ILE A 300 11.55 -31.60 34.18
N ASN A 301 10.71 -32.53 34.62
CA ASN A 301 10.23 -32.55 36.01
C ASN A 301 11.30 -33.17 36.92
N ILE A 302 11.73 -32.43 37.93
CA ILE A 302 12.56 -32.93 39.02
C ILE A 302 11.63 -33.33 40.18
N ALA A 303 11.38 -34.62 40.32
CA ALA A 303 10.53 -35.14 41.39
C ALA A 303 11.23 -35.06 42.78
N PRO A 304 10.47 -35.00 43.90
CA PRO A 304 11.04 -34.87 45.25
C PRO A 304 12.03 -35.97 45.66
N ASP A 305 11.91 -37.17 45.09
CA ASP A 305 12.78 -38.31 45.36
C ASP A 305 14.13 -38.22 44.64
N VAL A 306 14.23 -37.48 43.53
CA VAL A 306 15.46 -37.34 42.71
C VAL A 306 16.67 -36.91 43.58
N PRO A 307 17.79 -37.66 43.59
CA PRO A 307 18.98 -37.32 44.36
C PRO A 307 19.53 -35.92 44.05
N LEU A 308 20.10 -35.25 45.05
CA LEU A 308 20.59 -33.88 44.92
C LEU A 308 21.67 -33.75 43.83
N GLU A 309 22.61 -34.71 43.79
CA GLU A 309 23.66 -34.78 42.78
C GLU A 309 23.08 -34.86 41.36
N SER A 310 22.00 -35.63 41.17
CA SER A 310 21.31 -35.76 39.88
C SER A 310 20.59 -34.47 39.48
N ALA A 311 19.94 -33.79 40.42
CA ALA A 311 19.28 -32.50 40.17
C ALA A 311 20.32 -31.40 39.83
N VAL A 312 21.43 -31.34 40.56
CA VAL A 312 22.56 -30.44 40.30
C VAL A 312 23.15 -30.70 38.91
N ALA A 313 23.47 -31.96 38.58
CA ALA A 313 24.05 -32.32 37.28
C ALA A 313 23.11 -32.00 36.09
N LEU A 314 21.79 -32.09 36.30
CA LEU A 314 20.78 -31.73 35.31
C LEU A 314 20.76 -30.21 35.06
N VAL A 315 20.68 -29.40 36.11
CA VAL A 315 20.68 -27.92 35.98
C VAL A 315 22.01 -27.42 35.41
N GLU A 316 23.15 -27.99 35.84
CA GLU A 316 24.45 -27.68 35.22
C GLU A 316 24.49 -28.01 33.73
N LYS A 317 23.90 -29.12 33.29
CA LYS A 317 23.85 -29.47 31.88
C LYS A 317 23.03 -28.44 31.10
N VAL A 318 21.86 -28.08 31.61
CA VAL A 318 20.98 -27.06 31.01
C VAL A 318 21.70 -25.71 30.86
N ILE A 319 22.47 -25.29 31.88
CA ILE A 319 23.29 -24.07 31.82
C ILE A 319 24.39 -24.19 30.76
N ARG A 320 25.17 -25.29 30.72
CA ARG A 320 26.22 -25.50 29.71
C ARG A 320 25.67 -25.51 28.28
N ASP A 321 24.55 -26.19 28.07
CA ASP A 321 23.89 -26.29 26.77
C ASP A 321 23.38 -24.91 26.29
N ALA A 322 22.86 -24.07 27.21
CA ALA A 322 22.45 -22.70 26.91
C ALA A 322 23.64 -21.74 26.71
N GLU A 323 24.73 -21.89 27.47
CA GLU A 323 25.94 -21.08 27.32
C GLU A 323 26.63 -21.33 25.97
N ALA A 324 26.65 -22.58 25.48
CA ALA A 324 27.18 -22.95 24.18
C ALA A 324 26.51 -22.23 22.99
N LEU A 325 25.29 -21.69 23.16
CA LEU A 325 24.59 -20.90 22.15
C LEU A 325 25.10 -19.44 22.06
N ARG A 326 25.77 -18.91 23.10
CA ARG A 326 26.17 -17.48 23.14
C ARG A 326 27.22 -17.08 22.09
N PRO A 327 28.31 -17.86 21.85
CA PRO A 327 29.30 -17.49 20.83
C PRO A 327 28.74 -17.38 19.41
N PRO A 328 28.04 -18.38 18.83
CA PRO A 328 27.59 -18.30 17.45
C PRO A 328 26.49 -17.24 17.23
N LEU A 329 25.68 -16.94 18.25
CA LEU A 329 24.75 -15.79 18.23
C LEU A 329 25.49 -14.45 18.21
N THR A 330 26.53 -14.29 19.03
CA THR A 330 27.32 -13.05 19.08
C THR A 330 28.08 -12.83 17.77
N GLU A 331 28.65 -13.89 17.19
CA GLU A 331 29.28 -13.85 15.86
C GLU A 331 28.30 -13.52 14.72
N ALA A 332 27.05 -13.97 14.81
CA ALA A 332 26.02 -13.65 13.82
C ALA A 332 25.54 -12.20 13.92
N ILE A 333 25.36 -11.68 15.14
CA ILE A 333 25.03 -10.26 15.38
C ILE A 333 26.14 -9.36 14.82
N ALA A 334 27.40 -9.62 15.18
CA ALA A 334 28.54 -8.84 14.67
C ALA A 334 28.67 -8.90 13.14
N ALA A 335 28.36 -10.04 12.51
CA ALA A 335 28.36 -10.16 11.05
C ALA A 335 27.24 -9.35 10.38
N LEU A 336 26.05 -9.25 11.01
CA LEU A 336 24.96 -8.39 10.55
C LEU A 336 25.28 -6.90 10.74
N GLU A 337 25.82 -6.50 11.89
CA GLU A 337 26.27 -5.13 12.17
C GLU A 337 27.25 -4.64 11.08
N ASN A 338 28.25 -5.46 10.75
CA ASN A 338 29.21 -5.16 9.67
C ASN A 338 28.54 -5.05 8.29
N ALA A 339 27.63 -5.96 7.94
CA ALA A 339 26.90 -5.90 6.67
C ALA A 339 26.00 -4.64 6.56
N MET A 340 25.40 -4.21 7.68
CA MET A 340 24.64 -2.95 7.74
C MET A 340 25.54 -1.72 7.66
N GLY A 341 26.73 -1.75 8.27
CA GLY A 341 27.72 -0.68 8.18
C GLY A 341 28.07 -0.37 6.72
N ASN A 342 28.44 -1.40 5.97
CA ASN A 342 28.71 -1.31 4.53
C ASN A 342 27.48 -0.82 3.73
N SER A 343 26.28 -1.27 4.12
CA SER A 343 25.02 -0.81 3.50
C SER A 343 24.75 0.68 3.70
N ARG A 344 25.11 1.24 4.87
CA ARG A 344 24.94 2.69 5.13
C ARG A 344 25.90 3.53 4.31
N THR A 345 27.13 3.07 4.09
CA THR A 345 28.07 3.75 3.19
C THR A 345 27.63 3.70 1.73
N GLU A 346 26.99 2.62 1.28
CA GLU A 346 26.41 2.52 -0.08
C GLU A 346 25.18 3.43 -0.26
N ILE A 347 24.32 3.57 0.76
CA ILE A 347 23.11 4.43 0.69
C ILE A 347 23.45 5.93 0.76
N ALA A 348 24.59 6.29 1.33
CA ALA A 348 25.06 7.67 1.46
C ALA A 348 25.84 8.19 0.23
N ALA A 349 26.13 7.32 -0.74
CA ALA A 349 26.82 7.62 -2.00
C ALA A 349 25.84 7.90 -3.16
#